data_AF-A0A257LDW9-F1
#
_entry.id   AF-A0A257LDW9-F1
#
_cell.length_a   1.000
_cell.length_b   1.000
_cell.length_c   1.000
_cell.angle_alpha   90.00
_cell.angle_beta   90.00
_cell.angle_gamma   90.00
#
_symmetry.space_group_name_H-M   'P 1'
#
loop_
_entity.id
_entity.type
_entity.pdbx_description
1 polymer ?
#
loop_
_entity_poly.entity_id
_entity_poly.type
_entity_poly.pdbx_seq_one_letter_code
_entity_poly.pdbx_strand_id
1 'polypeptide(L)'
;MRDEDLPRFNPRPVLQAVAIGDGQQALVVDDVLLNPEALVDLAARHPQALQRPRGYAFPGREWWMPPDFASRLDDFFRQHVRGRLGGRRTVDMSCRLSMVNFAPQELAPHQWQCHRDLQGLQPGRIILASVLYLFQDPALGGTSFFRPRRSHDETVAMLQDALRLDGPAFTRARSVQPGYIQGSNAWFEHTATLPARFNRMVFYNGTVFHAGDIQHPERLGSDARTGRLTLNGFFACTPQAS
;
A
#
# COMPACT_ATOMS: atom_id res chain seq x y z
N MET A 1 -3.71 17.62 17.90
CA MET A 1 -4.24 16.30 18.30
C MET A 1 -3.69 16.04 19.69
N ARG A 2 -4.56 15.76 20.68
CA ARG A 2 -4.08 15.45 22.04
C ARG A 2 -3.51 14.03 22.04
N ASP A 3 -2.59 13.76 22.96
CA ASP A 3 -1.86 12.49 22.98
C ASP A 3 -2.78 11.27 23.24
N GLU A 4 -3.86 11.49 23.98
CA GLU A 4 -4.94 10.53 24.26
C GLU A 4 -5.80 10.16 23.03
N ASP A 5 -5.77 10.96 21.97
CA ASP A 5 -6.51 10.73 20.72
C ASP A 5 -5.67 9.94 19.68
N LEU A 6 -4.40 9.65 19.98
CA LEU A 6 -3.50 8.90 19.10
C LEU A 6 -3.64 7.39 19.34
N PRO A 7 -3.67 6.55 18.29
CA PRO A 7 -3.71 5.11 18.47
C PRO A 7 -2.41 4.61 19.11
N ARG A 8 -2.56 3.57 19.94
CA ARG A 8 -1.48 2.91 20.65
C ARG A 8 -1.17 1.61 19.93
N PHE A 9 0.09 1.40 19.59
CA PHE A 9 0.55 0.14 19.02
C PHE A 9 0.56 -0.96 20.09
N ASN A 10 0.08 -2.14 19.72
CA ASN A 10 0.10 -3.32 20.58
C ASN A 10 1.54 -3.82 20.74
N PRO A 11 2.08 -3.93 21.97
CA PRO A 11 3.45 -4.42 22.19
C PRO A 11 3.62 -5.93 21.95
N ARG A 12 2.51 -6.68 21.81
CA ARG A 12 2.50 -8.12 21.57
C ARG A 12 1.51 -8.48 20.45
N PRO A 13 1.75 -8.02 19.22
CA PRO A 13 0.89 -8.36 18.09
C PRO A 13 1.14 -9.82 17.65
N VAL A 14 0.26 -10.38 16.83
CA VAL A 14 0.43 -11.72 16.24
C VAL A 14 1.08 -11.57 14.88
N LEU A 15 2.24 -12.21 14.67
CA LEU A 15 2.98 -12.12 13.40
C LEU A 15 3.01 -13.46 12.67
N GLN A 16 2.84 -13.42 11.36
CA GLN A 16 3.04 -14.54 10.46
C GLN A 16 3.81 -14.10 9.22
N ALA A 17 4.82 -14.87 8.82
CA ALA A 17 5.44 -14.74 7.52
C ALA A 17 4.63 -15.50 6.46
N VAL A 18 4.36 -14.86 5.34
CA VAL A 18 3.60 -15.42 4.22
C VAL A 18 4.41 -15.25 2.94
N ALA A 19 4.60 -16.34 2.19
CA ALA A 19 5.26 -16.27 0.89
C ALA A 19 4.40 -15.47 -0.10
N ILE A 20 5.03 -14.57 -0.85
CA ILE A 20 4.36 -13.70 -1.84
C ILE A 20 4.90 -13.88 -3.26
N GLY A 21 5.64 -14.97 -3.50
CA GLY A 21 6.29 -15.30 -4.78
C GLY A 21 7.76 -14.90 -4.81
N ASP A 22 8.51 -15.48 -5.76
CA ASP A 22 9.93 -15.17 -6.04
C ASP A 22 10.87 -15.19 -4.82
N GLY A 23 10.62 -16.14 -3.89
CA GLY A 23 11.36 -16.24 -2.64
C GLY A 23 11.19 -15.04 -1.70
N GLN A 24 10.27 -14.12 -2.01
CA GLN A 24 9.91 -13.00 -1.15
C GLN A 24 8.83 -13.42 -0.14
N GLN A 25 8.83 -12.73 0.98
CA GLN A 25 7.83 -12.87 2.03
C GLN A 25 7.25 -11.51 2.42
N ALA A 26 5.98 -11.52 2.81
CA ALA A 26 5.36 -10.47 3.58
C ALA A 26 5.23 -10.90 5.04
N LEU A 27 5.16 -9.92 5.94
CA LEU A 27 4.77 -10.14 7.33
C LEU A 27 3.34 -9.64 7.50
N VAL A 28 2.45 -10.57 7.83
CA VAL A 28 1.08 -10.27 8.27
C VAL A 28 1.11 -10.09 9.78
N VAL A 29 0.64 -8.94 10.24
CA VAL A 29 0.60 -8.59 11.66
C VAL A 29 -0.85 -8.29 12.05
N ASP A 30 -1.44 -9.13 12.88
CA ASP A 30 -2.78 -8.94 13.43
C ASP A 30 -2.72 -8.24 14.78
N ASP A 31 -3.81 -7.54 15.13
CA ASP A 31 -3.97 -6.77 16.36
C ASP A 31 -2.90 -5.71 16.56
N VAL A 32 -2.62 -4.92 15.51
CA VAL A 32 -1.51 -3.94 15.46
C VAL A 32 -1.74 -2.77 16.41
N LEU A 33 -2.98 -2.28 16.51
CA LEU A 33 -3.37 -1.20 17.40
C LEU A 33 -4.25 -1.73 18.54
N LEU A 34 -4.11 -1.13 19.73
CA LEU A 34 -4.98 -1.41 20.88
C LEU A 34 -6.32 -0.66 20.79
N ASN A 35 -6.42 0.33 19.92
CA ASN A 35 -7.59 1.17 19.68
C ASN A 35 -7.66 1.60 18.20
N PRO A 36 -7.80 0.66 17.25
CA PRO A 36 -7.77 0.93 15.81
C PRO A 36 -8.88 1.91 15.36
N GLU A 37 -10.01 1.95 16.06
CA GLU A 37 -11.13 2.86 15.80
C GLU A 37 -10.70 4.33 15.89
N ALA A 38 -9.67 4.66 16.68
CA ALA A 38 -9.17 6.02 16.80
C ALA A 38 -8.72 6.62 15.45
N LEU A 39 -8.15 5.80 14.54
CA LEU A 39 -7.79 6.25 13.20
C LEU A 39 -9.00 6.42 12.28
N VAL A 40 -9.98 5.53 12.41
CA VAL A 40 -11.25 5.64 11.66
C VAL A 40 -11.99 6.90 12.08
N ASP A 41 -12.10 7.14 13.38
CA ASP A 41 -12.74 8.33 13.94
C ASP A 41 -11.97 9.62 13.62
N LEU A 42 -10.63 9.57 13.58
CA LEU A 42 -9.81 10.69 13.12
C LEU A 42 -10.13 11.04 11.66
N ALA A 43 -10.12 10.05 10.75
CA ALA A 43 -10.46 10.26 9.35
C ALA A 43 -11.91 10.74 9.16
N ALA A 44 -12.86 10.17 9.90
CA ALA A 44 -14.27 10.54 9.84
C ALA A 44 -14.56 11.96 10.37
N ARG A 45 -13.82 12.43 11.38
CA ARG A 45 -13.93 13.80 11.92
C ARG A 45 -13.24 14.85 11.02
N HIS A 46 -12.30 14.43 10.18
CA HIS A 46 -11.51 15.32 9.33
C HIS A 46 -11.51 14.89 7.85
N PRO A 47 -12.68 14.70 7.20
CA PRO A 47 -12.75 14.26 5.81
C PRO A 47 -12.08 15.24 4.82
N GLN A 48 -11.94 16.52 5.20
CA GLN A 48 -11.24 17.56 4.44
C GLN A 48 -9.71 17.40 4.42
N ALA A 49 -9.14 16.65 5.38
CA ALA A 49 -7.71 16.42 5.45
C ALA A 49 -7.25 15.33 4.47
N LEU A 50 -8.15 14.41 4.09
CA LEU A 50 -7.95 13.49 2.96
C LEU A 50 -8.04 14.28 1.65
N GLN A 51 -6.96 14.42 0.92
CA GLN A 51 -6.92 15.20 -0.33
C GLN A 51 -6.41 14.36 -1.49
N ARG A 52 -6.86 14.66 -2.71
CA ARG A 52 -6.31 13.99 -3.90
C ARG A 52 -4.81 14.36 -4.00
N PRO A 53 -3.89 13.39 -4.04
CA PRO A 53 -2.48 13.69 -4.10
C PRO A 53 -2.12 14.33 -5.44
N ARG A 54 -1.09 15.19 -5.42
CA ARG A 54 -0.57 15.82 -6.64
C ARG A 54 -0.16 14.75 -7.66
N GLY A 55 -0.49 14.98 -8.93
CA GLY A 55 -0.17 14.05 -10.01
C GLY A 55 -1.02 12.76 -10.03
N TYR A 56 -2.04 12.65 -9.17
CA TYR A 56 -2.99 11.51 -9.18
C TYR A 56 -2.29 10.14 -9.06
N ALA A 57 -1.19 10.05 -8.31
CA ALA A 57 -0.42 8.82 -8.18
C ALA A 57 -1.20 7.68 -7.49
N PHE A 58 -2.13 8.03 -6.60
CA PHE A 58 -2.97 7.11 -5.84
C PHE A 58 -4.44 7.22 -6.26
N PRO A 59 -5.20 6.11 -6.40
CA PRO A 59 -6.59 6.11 -6.86
C PRO A 59 -7.58 6.53 -5.77
N GLY A 60 -7.34 7.71 -5.19
CA GLY A 60 -8.22 8.26 -4.17
C GLY A 60 -7.67 9.48 -3.44
N ARG A 61 -7.84 9.51 -2.12
CA ARG A 61 -7.50 10.64 -1.26
C ARG A 61 -6.55 10.20 -0.15
N GLU A 62 -5.60 11.06 0.21
CA GLU A 62 -4.57 10.76 1.19
C GLU A 62 -4.42 11.90 2.19
N TRP A 63 -4.03 11.56 3.42
CA TRP A 63 -3.69 12.49 4.49
C TRP A 63 -2.37 12.04 5.13
N TRP A 64 -1.30 12.80 4.89
CA TRP A 64 -0.02 12.58 5.54
C TRP A 64 -0.14 12.73 7.05
N MET A 65 0.30 11.70 7.77
CA MET A 65 0.25 11.69 9.22
C MET A 65 1.35 12.56 9.82
N PRO A 66 1.11 13.19 10.98
CA PRO A 66 2.12 14.00 11.65
C PRO A 66 3.40 13.20 12.00
N PRO A 67 4.57 13.87 12.11
CA PRO A 67 5.84 13.21 12.46
C PRO A 67 5.80 12.38 13.74
N ASP A 68 5.08 12.84 14.77
CA ASP A 68 4.96 12.10 16.04
C ASP A 68 4.26 10.74 15.85
N PHE A 69 3.26 10.69 14.99
CA PHE A 69 2.59 9.44 14.64
C PHE A 69 3.54 8.53 13.84
N ALA A 70 4.20 9.10 12.83
CA ALA A 70 5.18 8.41 12.00
C ALA A 70 6.28 7.76 12.87
N SER A 71 6.80 8.47 13.87
CA SER A 71 7.79 7.95 14.81
C SER A 71 7.27 6.76 15.62
N ARG A 72 6.02 6.76 16.07
CA ARG A 72 5.42 5.62 16.81
C ARG A 72 5.29 4.38 15.92
N LEU A 73 4.91 4.58 14.66
CA LEU A 73 4.86 3.48 13.69
C LEU A 73 6.28 2.98 13.34
N ASP A 74 7.28 3.85 13.25
CA ASP A 74 8.68 3.41 13.08
C ASP A 74 9.18 2.62 14.30
N ASP A 75 8.82 3.00 15.53
CA ASP A 75 9.17 2.23 16.72
C ASP A 75 8.57 0.82 16.71
N PHE A 76 7.29 0.70 16.36
CA PHE A 76 6.63 -0.59 16.17
C PHE A 76 7.34 -1.42 15.08
N PHE A 77 7.59 -0.79 13.92
CA PHE A 77 8.28 -1.41 12.80
C PHE A 77 9.68 -1.89 13.18
N ARG A 78 10.47 -1.06 13.87
CA ARG A 78 11.80 -1.38 14.36
C ARG A 78 11.79 -2.58 15.31
N GLN A 79 10.81 -2.64 16.22
CA GLN A 79 10.71 -3.70 17.21
C GLN A 79 10.24 -5.04 16.61
N HIS A 80 9.29 -5.00 15.68
CA HIS A 80 8.58 -6.20 15.23
C HIS A 80 8.84 -6.63 13.80
N VAL A 81 9.32 -5.75 12.91
CA VAL A 81 9.28 -6.01 11.47
C VAL A 81 10.65 -5.85 10.80
N ARG A 82 11.34 -4.73 11.05
CA ARG A 82 12.49 -4.26 10.26
C ARG A 82 13.53 -5.34 9.98
N GLY A 83 14.00 -6.02 11.02
CA GLY A 83 15.04 -7.05 10.88
C GLY A 83 14.57 -8.31 10.15
N ARG A 84 13.27 -8.62 10.18
CA ARG A 84 12.69 -9.80 9.51
C ARG A 84 12.51 -9.59 8.00
N LEU A 85 12.54 -8.33 7.55
CA LEU A 85 12.49 -7.94 6.13
C LEU A 85 13.84 -7.39 5.63
N GLY A 86 14.95 -7.72 6.31
CA GLY A 86 16.30 -7.36 5.85
C GLY A 86 16.71 -5.90 6.09
N GLY A 87 15.95 -5.13 6.87
CA GLY A 87 16.32 -3.77 7.26
C GLY A 87 17.22 -3.74 8.50
N ARG A 88 18.23 -2.87 8.49
CA ARG A 88 19.13 -2.64 9.63
C ARG A 88 18.78 -1.37 10.41
N ARG A 89 18.75 -0.22 9.75
CA ARG A 89 18.38 1.09 10.34
C ARG A 89 17.34 1.75 9.47
N THR A 90 16.27 2.26 10.07
CA THR A 90 15.37 3.18 9.38
C THR A 90 16.13 4.50 9.17
N VAL A 91 16.15 5.00 7.93
CA VAL A 91 16.78 6.28 7.57
C VAL A 91 15.74 7.36 7.31
N ASP A 92 14.58 6.96 6.82
CA ASP A 92 13.42 7.82 6.63
C ASP A 92 12.15 6.99 6.77
N MET A 93 11.11 7.61 7.32
CA MET A 93 9.82 6.99 7.51
C MET A 93 8.72 8.03 7.30
N SER A 94 7.76 7.67 6.46
CA SER A 94 6.53 8.44 6.30
C SER A 94 5.32 7.53 6.26
N CYS A 95 4.18 8.06 6.68
CA CYS A 95 2.92 7.34 6.59
C CYS A 95 1.74 8.27 6.34
N ARG A 96 0.67 7.71 5.79
CA ARG A 96 -0.53 8.45 5.41
C ARG A 96 -1.76 7.60 5.56
N LEU A 97 -2.85 8.21 6.00
CA LEU A 97 -4.18 7.64 5.82
C LEU A 97 -4.54 7.75 4.34
N SER A 98 -5.06 6.68 3.76
CA SER A 98 -5.34 6.53 2.35
C SER A 98 -6.75 5.97 2.18
N MET A 99 -7.57 6.67 1.41
CA MET A 99 -8.93 6.27 1.05
C MET A 99 -8.98 6.00 -0.44
N VAL A 100 -9.13 4.74 -0.83
CA VAL A 100 -9.41 4.41 -2.24
C VAL A 100 -10.88 4.66 -2.52
N ASN A 101 -11.17 5.57 -3.46
CA ASN A 101 -12.55 5.96 -3.77
C ASN A 101 -12.79 6.29 -5.25
N PHE A 102 -11.83 6.01 -6.14
CA PHE A 102 -12.01 6.23 -7.57
C PHE A 102 -12.80 5.07 -8.19
N ALA A 103 -13.79 5.40 -9.01
CA ALA A 103 -14.42 4.45 -9.91
C ALA A 103 -13.42 4.02 -11.01
N PRO A 104 -13.60 2.84 -11.64
CA PRO A 104 -12.69 2.36 -12.68
C PRO A 104 -12.46 3.36 -13.83
N GLN A 105 -13.47 4.15 -14.18
CA GLN A 105 -13.43 5.14 -15.25
C GLN A 105 -12.67 6.43 -14.86
N GLU A 106 -12.45 6.67 -13.57
CA GLU A 106 -11.65 7.79 -13.07
C GLU A 106 -10.14 7.45 -13.03
N LEU A 107 -9.78 6.18 -13.22
CA LEU A 107 -8.39 5.73 -13.12
C LEU A 107 -7.57 6.21 -14.32
N ALA A 108 -6.40 6.76 -14.03
CA ALA A 108 -5.36 6.99 -15.02
C ALA A 108 -4.58 5.69 -15.34
N PRO A 109 -3.95 5.55 -16.52
CA PRO A 109 -3.31 4.31 -16.92
C PRO A 109 -2.27 3.75 -15.95
N HIS A 110 -1.49 4.60 -15.28
CA HIS A 110 -0.53 4.17 -14.25
C HIS A 110 -1.18 3.56 -13.00
N GLN A 111 -2.50 3.71 -12.83
CA GLN A 111 -3.29 3.13 -11.74
C GLN A 111 -3.97 1.82 -12.14
N TRP A 112 -3.90 1.41 -13.41
CA TRP A 112 -4.54 0.17 -13.87
C TRP A 112 -3.77 -1.08 -13.47
N GLN A 113 -2.46 -0.93 -13.22
CA GLN A 113 -1.51 -2.02 -13.02
C GLN A 113 -0.95 -2.02 -11.60
N CYS A 114 -0.29 -3.12 -11.24
CA CYS A 114 0.54 -3.16 -10.04
C CYS A 114 1.75 -2.22 -10.14
N HIS A 115 2.25 -1.77 -9.00
CA HIS A 115 3.36 -0.83 -8.89
C HIS A 115 4.41 -1.31 -7.88
N ARG A 116 5.48 -0.52 -7.76
CA ARG A 116 6.55 -0.65 -6.76
C ARG A 116 6.76 0.71 -6.09
N ASP A 117 7.16 0.70 -4.82
CA ASP A 117 7.34 1.91 -4.01
C ASP A 117 8.76 2.47 -4.11
N LEU A 118 9.30 2.58 -5.32
CA LEU A 118 10.72 2.96 -5.53
C LEU A 118 10.95 4.48 -5.55
N GLN A 119 9.89 5.28 -5.49
CA GLN A 119 10.01 6.73 -5.65
C GLN A 119 10.86 7.34 -4.52
N GLY A 120 11.93 8.06 -4.88
CA GLY A 120 12.83 8.70 -3.93
C GLY A 120 13.83 7.77 -3.24
N LEU A 121 13.86 6.48 -3.59
CA LEU A 121 14.79 5.53 -2.98
C LEU A 121 16.24 5.84 -3.37
N GLN A 122 17.07 6.15 -2.36
CA GLN A 122 18.48 6.47 -2.55
C GLN A 122 19.32 5.20 -2.80
N PRO A 123 20.43 5.30 -3.56
CA PRO A 123 21.37 4.19 -3.72
C PRO A 123 21.83 3.58 -2.39
N GLY A 124 21.93 2.25 -2.34
CA GLY A 124 22.33 1.53 -1.13
C GLY A 124 21.28 1.57 -0.01
N ARG A 125 20.02 1.81 -0.33
CA ARG A 125 18.87 1.70 0.57
C ARG A 125 17.89 0.66 0.04
N ILE A 126 17.08 0.12 0.95
CA ILE A 126 15.90 -0.66 0.63
C ILE A 126 14.66 0.12 1.05
N ILE A 127 13.53 -0.17 0.41
CA ILE A 127 12.23 0.36 0.80
C ILE A 127 11.37 -0.79 1.30
N LEU A 128 10.85 -0.65 2.52
CA LEU A 128 9.83 -1.53 3.05
C LEU A 128 8.52 -0.74 3.09
N ALA A 129 7.42 -1.39 2.76
CA ALA A 129 6.11 -0.78 2.65
C ALA A 129 5.11 -1.53 3.51
N SER A 130 4.00 -0.87 3.83
CA SER A 130 2.97 -1.45 4.68
C SER A 130 1.58 -0.89 4.40
N VAL A 131 0.58 -1.70 4.69
CA VAL A 131 -0.84 -1.33 4.62
C VAL A 131 -1.54 -1.88 5.86
N LEU A 132 -2.04 -0.99 6.72
CA LEU A 132 -2.95 -1.32 7.81
C LEU A 132 -4.38 -1.11 7.34
N TYR A 133 -5.22 -2.15 7.44
CA TYR A 133 -6.61 -2.10 7.02
C TYR A 133 -7.51 -1.57 8.15
N LEU A 134 -8.25 -0.50 7.87
CA LEU A 134 -9.11 0.21 8.81
C LEU A 134 -10.58 0.14 8.42
N PHE A 135 -10.99 -0.94 7.74
CA PHE A 135 -12.35 -1.22 7.34
C PHE A 135 -12.77 -2.63 7.75
N GLN A 136 -14.07 -2.85 7.95
CA GLN A 136 -14.63 -4.14 8.37
C GLN A 136 -15.07 -5.03 7.21
N ASP A 137 -15.52 -4.46 6.09
CA ASP A 137 -16.03 -5.24 4.96
C ASP A 137 -14.87 -5.93 4.20
N PRO A 138 -14.74 -7.28 4.27
CA PRO A 138 -13.67 -7.99 3.57
C PRO A 138 -13.80 -7.91 2.05
N ALA A 139 -14.98 -7.58 1.50
CA ALA A 139 -15.15 -7.40 0.06
C ALA A 139 -14.42 -6.15 -0.50
N LEU A 140 -13.97 -5.24 0.39
CA LEU A 140 -13.08 -4.13 0.03
C LEU A 140 -11.62 -4.59 -0.17
N GLY A 141 -11.35 -5.89 0.03
CA GLY A 141 -10.22 -6.57 -0.60
C GLY A 141 -9.06 -6.88 0.33
N GLY A 142 -7.88 -6.43 -0.08
CA GLY A 142 -6.59 -6.75 0.54
C GLY A 142 -5.44 -6.15 -0.24
N THR A 143 -4.31 -6.85 -0.25
CA THR A 143 -3.14 -6.51 -1.07
C THR A 143 -2.74 -7.73 -1.91
N SER A 144 -2.69 -7.55 -3.22
CA SER A 144 -2.26 -8.56 -4.18
C SER A 144 -0.84 -8.29 -4.65
N PHE A 145 -0.07 -9.36 -4.85
CA PHE A 145 1.33 -9.35 -5.28
C PHE A 145 1.47 -10.01 -6.65
N PHE A 146 2.49 -9.56 -7.39
CA PHE A 146 2.65 -9.93 -8.78
C PHE A 146 4.12 -10.10 -9.16
N ARG A 147 4.34 -10.89 -10.22
CA ARG A 147 5.61 -11.06 -10.91
C ARG A 147 5.48 -10.62 -12.37
N PRO A 148 6.43 -9.86 -12.93
CA PRO A 148 6.41 -9.52 -14.35
C PRO A 148 6.60 -10.78 -15.22
N ARG A 149 5.82 -10.87 -16.30
CA ARG A 149 5.93 -11.90 -17.34
C ARG A 149 6.83 -11.50 -18.49
N ARG A 150 7.14 -10.21 -18.60
CA ARG A 150 7.97 -9.60 -19.64
C ARG A 150 9.36 -9.29 -19.11
N SER A 151 10.28 -9.00 -20.02
CA SER A 151 11.62 -8.54 -19.61
C SER A 151 11.55 -7.26 -18.78
N HIS A 152 12.65 -6.96 -18.08
CA HIS A 152 12.76 -5.74 -17.30
C HIS A 152 12.51 -4.50 -18.18
N ASP A 153 13.17 -4.43 -19.33
CA ASP A 153 13.10 -3.28 -20.23
C ASP A 153 11.70 -3.08 -20.82
N GLU A 154 11.04 -4.17 -21.23
CA GLU A 154 9.64 -4.11 -21.68
C GLU A 154 8.70 -3.63 -20.57
N THR A 155 8.91 -4.12 -19.34
CA THR A 155 8.09 -3.73 -18.17
C THR A 155 8.31 -2.26 -17.84
N VAL A 156 9.56 -1.78 -17.83
CA VAL A 156 9.89 -0.37 -17.60
C VAL A 156 9.27 0.52 -18.67
N ALA A 157 9.40 0.17 -19.94
CA ALA A 157 8.82 0.92 -21.05
C ALA A 157 7.29 0.99 -20.95
N MET A 158 6.65 -0.11 -20.55
CA MET A 158 5.19 -0.14 -20.34
C MET A 158 4.74 0.77 -19.19
N LEU A 159 5.45 0.76 -18.06
CA LEU A 159 5.13 1.65 -16.93
C LEU A 159 5.38 3.13 -17.26
N GLN A 160 6.41 3.44 -18.06
CA GLN A 160 6.66 4.79 -18.55
C GLN A 160 5.55 5.26 -19.50
N ASP A 161 5.08 4.39 -20.39
CA ASP A 161 3.94 4.70 -21.26
C ASP A 161 2.66 4.94 -20.44
N ALA A 162 2.44 4.20 -19.36
CA ALA A 162 1.29 4.39 -18.48
C ALA A 162 1.27 5.78 -17.80
N LEU A 163 2.43 6.41 -17.62
CA LEU A 163 2.56 7.77 -17.09
C LEU A 163 2.40 8.86 -18.16
N ARG A 164 2.58 8.52 -19.45
CA ARG A 164 2.70 9.49 -20.55
C ARG A 164 1.51 9.48 -21.51
N LEU A 165 0.91 8.32 -21.74
CA LEU A 165 -0.18 8.13 -22.68
C LEU A 165 -1.54 8.29 -22.00
N ASP A 166 -2.54 8.74 -22.75
CA ASP A 166 -3.93 8.65 -22.31
C ASP A 166 -4.45 7.20 -22.36
N GLY A 167 -5.64 6.97 -21.80
CA GLY A 167 -6.22 5.63 -21.72
C GLY A 167 -6.36 4.91 -23.08
N PRO A 168 -6.98 5.54 -24.09
CA PRO A 168 -7.10 4.93 -25.42
C PRO A 168 -5.76 4.63 -26.10
N ALA A 169 -4.77 5.54 -26.02
CA ALA A 169 -3.45 5.31 -26.60
C ALA A 169 -2.68 4.21 -25.87
N PHE A 170 -2.74 4.18 -24.53
CA PHE A 170 -2.13 3.14 -23.73
C PHE A 170 -2.73 1.76 -24.03
N THR A 171 -4.07 1.69 -24.14
CA THR A 171 -4.78 0.45 -24.51
C THR A 171 -4.32 -0.06 -25.87
N ARG A 172 -4.22 0.82 -26.89
CA ARG A 172 -3.71 0.44 -28.22
C ARG A 172 -2.26 -0.03 -28.18
N ALA A 173 -1.40 0.63 -27.40
CA ALA A 173 0.03 0.35 -27.36
C ALA A 173 0.39 -0.91 -26.56
N ARG A 174 -0.33 -1.18 -25.47
CA ARG A 174 0.05 -2.20 -24.47
C ARG A 174 -1.00 -3.29 -24.27
N SER A 175 -2.17 -3.18 -24.91
CA SER A 175 -3.29 -4.13 -24.77
C SER A 175 -3.75 -4.33 -23.33
N VAL A 176 -3.69 -3.26 -22.52
CA VAL A 176 -4.17 -3.22 -21.14
C VAL A 176 -5.48 -2.46 -21.10
N GLN A 177 -6.47 -3.00 -20.40
CA GLN A 177 -7.79 -2.39 -20.26
C GLN A 177 -7.88 -1.51 -19.00
N PRO A 178 -8.74 -0.47 -19.00
CA PRO A 178 -9.01 0.32 -17.81
C PRO A 178 -9.59 -0.49 -16.65
N GLY A 179 -9.15 -0.20 -15.43
CA GLY A 179 -9.69 -0.79 -14.21
C GLY A 179 -8.61 -1.17 -13.21
N TYR A 180 -9.01 -1.57 -12.01
CA TYR A 180 -8.09 -2.17 -11.06
C TYR A 180 -7.61 -3.52 -11.58
N ILE A 181 -6.32 -3.83 -11.45
CA ILE A 181 -5.79 -5.14 -11.83
C ILE A 181 -6.45 -6.25 -11.00
N GLN A 182 -7.06 -7.22 -11.68
CA GLN A 182 -7.71 -8.39 -11.09
C GLN A 182 -7.02 -9.66 -11.59
N GLY A 183 -6.20 -10.28 -10.74
CA GLY A 183 -5.46 -11.49 -11.08
C GLY A 183 -4.37 -11.29 -12.14
N SER A 184 -4.02 -12.37 -12.84
CA SER A 184 -2.97 -12.37 -13.87
C SER A 184 -3.44 -11.75 -15.18
N ASN A 185 -2.52 -11.12 -15.91
CA ASN A 185 -2.73 -10.66 -17.30
C ASN A 185 -1.47 -10.93 -18.17
N ALA A 186 -1.41 -10.37 -19.37
CA ALA A 186 -0.29 -10.56 -20.30
C ALA A 186 1.05 -9.94 -19.84
N TRP A 187 1.01 -9.05 -18.85
CA TRP A 187 2.16 -8.32 -18.30
C TRP A 187 2.60 -8.85 -16.94
N PHE A 188 1.64 -9.26 -16.10
CA PHE A 188 1.87 -9.62 -14.72
C PHE A 188 1.18 -10.95 -14.37
N GLU A 189 1.90 -11.81 -13.68
CA GLU A 189 1.37 -12.98 -13.01
C GLU A 189 1.03 -12.62 -11.57
N HIS A 190 -0.19 -12.92 -11.14
CA HIS A 190 -0.59 -12.85 -9.74
C HIS A 190 0.06 -13.99 -8.95
N THR A 191 0.76 -13.65 -7.87
CA THR A 191 1.55 -14.63 -7.08
C THR A 191 0.94 -14.90 -5.72
N ALA A 192 0.31 -13.91 -5.09
CA ALA A 192 -0.34 -14.05 -3.79
C ALA A 192 -1.34 -12.91 -3.54
N THR A 193 -2.32 -13.18 -2.67
CA THR A 193 -3.18 -12.15 -2.08
C THR A 193 -3.15 -12.30 -0.57
N LEU A 194 -2.94 -11.18 0.13
CA LEU A 194 -3.13 -11.09 1.57
C LEU A 194 -4.48 -10.43 1.82
N PRO A 195 -5.48 -11.17 2.33
CA PRO A 195 -6.81 -10.61 2.55
C PRO A 195 -6.78 -9.58 3.68
N ALA A 196 -7.55 -8.51 3.50
CA ALA A 196 -7.73 -7.53 4.55
C ALA A 196 -8.46 -8.13 5.75
N ARG A 197 -8.15 -7.59 6.91
CA ARG A 197 -8.86 -7.79 8.16
C ARG A 197 -8.74 -6.49 8.94
N PHE A 198 -9.81 -6.03 9.57
CA PHE A 198 -9.73 -4.86 10.43
C PHE A 198 -8.60 -5.02 11.46
N ASN A 199 -7.75 -3.98 11.60
CA ASN A 199 -6.58 -3.98 12.49
C ASN A 199 -5.45 -4.98 12.12
N ARG A 200 -5.45 -5.49 10.88
CA ARG A 200 -4.32 -6.19 10.27
C ARG A 200 -3.44 -5.21 9.51
N MET A 201 -2.14 -5.31 9.71
CA MET A 201 -1.12 -4.62 8.92
C MET A 201 -0.26 -5.63 8.19
N VAL A 202 -0.10 -5.45 6.88
CA VAL A 202 0.85 -6.21 6.09
C VAL A 202 2.10 -5.38 5.86
N PHE A 203 3.27 -6.00 5.96
CA PHE A 203 4.56 -5.40 5.65
C PHE A 203 5.26 -6.23 4.58
N TYR A 204 5.87 -5.57 3.61
CA TYR A 204 6.54 -6.24 2.49
C TYR A 204 7.67 -5.38 1.93
N ASN A 205 8.50 -5.98 1.10
CA ASN A 205 9.52 -5.25 0.36
C ASN A 205 8.85 -4.42 -0.74
N GLY A 206 9.01 -3.09 -0.70
CA GLY A 206 8.39 -2.17 -1.67
C GLY A 206 8.92 -2.32 -3.10
N THR A 207 9.98 -3.10 -3.31
CA THR A 207 10.46 -3.48 -4.65
C THR A 207 9.61 -4.56 -5.31
N VAL A 208 8.73 -5.24 -4.56
CA VAL A 208 7.83 -6.28 -5.10
C VAL A 208 6.63 -5.60 -5.76
N PHE A 209 6.24 -6.07 -6.95
CA PHE A 209 5.06 -5.55 -7.62
C PHE A 209 3.80 -5.90 -6.83
N HIS A 210 2.98 -4.90 -6.53
CA HIS A 210 1.77 -5.07 -5.74
C HIS A 210 0.67 -4.08 -6.13
N ALA A 211 -0.56 -4.39 -5.71
CA ALA A 211 -1.73 -3.53 -5.87
C ALA A 211 -2.75 -3.78 -4.75
N GLY A 212 -3.69 -2.86 -4.56
CA GLY A 212 -4.89 -3.15 -3.79
C GLY A 212 -5.73 -4.22 -4.48
N ASP A 213 -6.16 -5.24 -3.75
CA ASP A 213 -6.99 -6.33 -4.29
C ASP A 213 -8.47 -5.90 -4.39
N ILE A 214 -8.81 -5.08 -5.39
CA ILE A 214 -10.14 -4.45 -5.49
C ILE A 214 -10.98 -5.20 -6.52
N GLN A 215 -11.73 -6.20 -6.04
CA GLN A 215 -12.62 -7.03 -6.86
C GLN A 215 -14.00 -6.38 -7.08
N HIS A 216 -14.43 -5.55 -6.12
CA HIS A 216 -15.74 -4.89 -6.10
C HIS A 216 -15.61 -3.35 -6.08
N PRO A 217 -15.10 -2.72 -7.15
CA PRO A 217 -14.90 -1.27 -7.17
C PRO A 217 -16.19 -0.46 -6.99
N GLU A 218 -17.35 -1.03 -7.27
CA GLU A 218 -18.68 -0.45 -7.01
C GLU A 218 -18.98 -0.24 -5.52
N ARG A 219 -18.25 -0.89 -4.62
CA ARG A 219 -18.36 -0.72 -3.16
C ARG A 219 -17.47 0.38 -2.60
N LEU A 220 -16.57 0.94 -3.40
CA LEU A 220 -15.68 2.00 -2.95
C LEU A 220 -16.49 3.26 -2.60
N GLY A 221 -16.06 3.95 -1.55
CA GLY A 221 -16.77 5.11 -1.02
C GLY A 221 -15.83 6.07 -0.32
N SER A 222 -16.31 7.29 -0.05
CA SER A 222 -15.50 8.35 0.58
C SER A 222 -15.71 8.47 2.09
N ASP A 223 -16.63 7.70 2.66
CA ASP A 223 -16.87 7.67 4.11
C ASP A 223 -15.82 6.79 4.79
N ALA A 224 -15.07 7.36 5.73
CA ALA A 224 -14.03 6.67 6.49
C ALA A 224 -14.52 5.46 7.27
N ARG A 225 -15.80 5.42 7.66
CA ARG A 225 -16.37 4.34 8.46
C ARG A 225 -16.77 3.11 7.64
N THR A 226 -17.03 3.29 6.35
CA THR A 226 -17.61 2.25 5.49
C THR A 226 -16.77 1.98 4.23
N GLY A 227 -15.96 2.95 3.79
CA GLY A 227 -15.08 2.84 2.63
C GLY A 227 -13.76 2.15 2.92
N ARG A 228 -12.94 2.00 1.88
CA ARG A 228 -11.63 1.33 1.95
C ARG A 228 -10.55 2.27 2.52
N LEU A 229 -10.65 2.54 3.82
CA LEU A 229 -9.64 3.30 4.57
C LEU A 229 -8.46 2.42 4.96
N THR A 230 -7.25 2.87 4.66
CA THR A 230 -6.01 2.23 5.10
C THR A 230 -5.04 3.25 5.69
N LEU A 231 -4.09 2.78 6.48
CA LEU A 231 -2.89 3.55 6.82
C LEU A 231 -1.71 2.90 6.10
N ASN A 232 -1.08 3.66 5.20
CA ASN A 232 0.04 3.23 4.38
C ASN A 232 1.34 3.78 4.96
N GLY A 233 2.34 2.92 5.17
CA GLY A 233 3.64 3.31 5.72
C GLY A 233 4.79 2.92 4.80
N PHE A 234 5.78 3.79 4.69
CA PHE A 234 6.95 3.66 3.82
C PHE A 234 8.21 3.87 4.65
N PHE A 235 9.11 2.89 4.65
CA PHE A 235 10.29 2.83 5.51
C PHE A 235 11.54 2.65 4.64
N ALA A 236 12.27 3.74 4.41
CA ALA A 236 13.58 3.64 3.80
C ALA A 236 14.56 3.11 4.86
N CYS A 237 15.29 2.04 4.55
CA CYS A 237 16.24 1.43 5.46
C CYS A 237 17.62 1.25 4.82
N THR A 238 18.66 1.22 5.65
CA THR A 238 19.89 0.54 5.24
C THR A 238 19.66 -0.97 5.26
N PRO A 239 20.21 -1.74 4.31
CA PRO A 239 20.10 -3.19 4.33
C PRO A 239 20.92 -3.78 5.49
N GLN A 240 20.53 -4.96 5.96
CA GLN A 240 21.40 -5.82 6.77
C GLN A 240 22.63 -6.21 5.95
N ALA A 241 23.77 -6.40 6.63
CA ALA A 241 24.94 -6.96 5.98
C ALA A 241 24.63 -8.42 5.63
N SER A 242 24.97 -8.82 4.40
CA SER A 242 24.98 -10.22 3.97
C SER A 242 25.99 -11.04 4.77
#